data_AF-A0A968JKF6-F1
#
_entry.id   AF-A0A968JKF6-F1
#
_cell.length_a   1.000
_cell.length_b   1.000
_cell.length_c   1.000
_cell.angle_alpha   90.00
_cell.angle_beta   90.00
_cell.angle_gamma   90.00
#
_symmetry.space_group_name_H-M   'P 1'
#
loop_
_entity.id
_entity.type
_entity.pdbx_description
1 polymer ?
#
loop_
_entity_poly.entity_id
_entity_poly.type
_entity_poly.pdbx_seq_one_letter_code
_entity_poly.pdbx_strand_id
1 'polypeptide(L)' 'MLDIKLPIGLMFLILGIILTLFGIFTMSNPDMYKASFQININLWSGILMLVFGGAMVLFSRRSKKVK' A
#
# COMPACT_ATOMS: atom_id res chain seq x y z
N MET A 1 -17.21 -19.83 -2.10
CA MET A 1 -16.37 -19.01 -3.00
C MET A 1 -15.25 -18.42 -2.14
N LEU A 2 -13.99 -18.57 -2.53
CA LEU A 2 -12.88 -17.96 -1.79
C LEU A 2 -13.06 -16.43 -1.81
N ASP A 3 -13.01 -15.78 -0.65
CA ASP A 3 -13.04 -14.32 -0.56
C ASP A 3 -11.71 -13.77 -1.12
N ILE A 4 -11.64 -13.58 -2.44
CA ILE A 4 -10.46 -13.07 -3.15
C ILE A 4 -9.97 -11.73 -2.60
N LYS A 5 -10.86 -10.96 -1.95
CA LYS A 5 -10.56 -9.65 -1.36
C LYS A 5 -9.51 -9.73 -0.25
N LEU A 6 -9.49 -10.83 0.51
CA LEU A 6 -8.57 -10.99 1.64
C LEU A 6 -7.12 -11.17 1.18
N PRO A 7 -6.76 -12.15 0.31
CA PRO A 7 -5.39 -12.30 -0.17
C PRO A 7 -4.94 -11.08 -0.98
N ILE A 8 -5.80 -10.50 -1.83
CA ILE A 8 -5.47 -9.29 -2.59
C ILE A 8 -5.17 -8.12 -1.63
N GLY A 9 -6.03 -7.86 -0.65
CA GLY A 9 -5.82 -6.80 0.33
C GLY A 9 -4.55 -6.97 1.16
N LEU A 10 -4.21 -8.22 1.52
CA LEU A 10 -2.95 -8.53 2.21
C LEU A 10 -1.73 -8.28 1.33
N MET A 11 -1.77 -8.62 0.04
CA MET A 11 -0.67 -8.30 -0.88
C MET A 11 -0.45 -6.79 -1.00
N PHE A 12 -1.52 -6.01 -1.13
CA PHE A 12 -1.41 -4.54 -1.14
C PHE A 12 -0.86 -3.97 0.16
N LEU A 13 -1.22 -4.54 1.32
CA LEU A 13 -0.66 -4.13 2.61
C LEU A 13 0.84 -4.44 2.70
N ILE A 14 1.26 -5.67 2.37
CA ILE A 14 2.66 -6.08 2.46
C ILE A 14 3.53 -5.22 1.53
N LEU A 15 3.14 -5.10 0.26
CA LEU A 15 3.87 -4.30 -0.71
C LEU A 15 3.82 -2.80 -0.36
N GLY A 16 2.68 -2.31 0.14
CA GLY A 16 2.53 -0.93 0.60
C GLY A 16 3.44 -0.61 1.78
N ILE A 17 3.60 -1.52 2.76
CA ILE A 17 4.53 -1.35 3.88
C ILE A 17 5.97 -1.24 3.35
N ILE A 18 6.37 -2.19 2.51
CA ILE A 18 7.73 -2.22 1.94
C ILE A 18 8.02 -0.92 1.19
N LEU A 19 7.10 -0.49 0.32
CA LEU A 19 7.29 0.69 -0.51
C LEU A 19 7.26 1.99 0.30
N THR A 20 6.41 2.07 1.33
CA THR A 20 6.37 3.21 2.25
C THR A 20 7.68 3.33 3.02
N LEU A 21 8.18 2.22 3.60
CA LEU A 21 9.48 2.19 4.29
C LEU A 21 10.61 2.57 3.35
N PHE A 22 10.64 2.00 2.15
CA PHE A 22 11.62 2.36 1.12
C PHE A 22 11.58 3.85 0.79
N GLY A 23 10.38 4.43 0.61
CA GLY A 23 10.19 5.86 0.41
C GLY A 23 10.74 6.70 1.57
N ILE A 24 10.50 6.30 2.83
CA ILE A 24 11.04 6.99 4.01
C ILE A 24 12.58 6.96 4.01
N PHE A 25 13.19 5.79 3.80
CA PHE A 25 14.65 5.64 3.84
C PHE A 25 15.36 6.35 2.69
N THR A 26 14.67 6.56 1.57
CA THR A 26 15.25 7.20 0.38
C THR A 26 14.89 8.68 0.25
N MET A 27 14.12 9.25 1.17
CA MET A 27 13.65 10.64 1.14
C MET A 27 14.80 11.67 1.04
N SER A 28 15.97 11.35 1.60
CA SER A 28 17.16 12.21 1.55
C SER A 28 17.98 12.07 0.26
N ASN A 29 17.52 11.29 -0.72
CA ASN A 29 18.21 11.08 -2.01
C ASN A 29 17.46 11.78 -3.16
N PRO A 30 17.70 13.09 -3.37
CA PRO A 30 17.02 13.86 -4.42
C PRO A 30 17.43 13.45 -5.85
N ASP A 31 18.58 12.82 -6.02
CA ASP A 31 18.99 12.34 -7.35
C ASP A 31 18.09 11.21 -7.85
N MET A 32 17.62 10.36 -6.93
CA MET A 32 16.71 9.25 -7.25
C MET A 32 15.33 9.73 -7.73
N TYR A 33 14.87 10.88 -7.25
CA TYR A 33 13.53 11.42 -7.54
C TYR A 33 13.50 12.46 -8.67
N LYS A 34 14.62 12.69 -9.37
CA LYS A 34 14.69 13.62 -10.50
C LYS A 34 13.64 13.35 -11.58
N ALA A 35 13.46 12.08 -11.97
CA ALA A 35 12.46 11.67 -12.95
C ALA A 35 11.01 11.89 -12.47
N SER A 36 10.81 12.00 -11.15
CA SER A 36 9.52 12.25 -10.51
C SER A 36 9.36 13.70 -10.05
N PHE A 37 10.09 14.66 -10.63
CA PHE A 37 10.04 16.08 -10.23
C PHE A 37 10.36 16.32 -8.75
N GLN A 38 11.31 15.55 -8.20
CA GLN A 38 11.69 15.58 -6.78
C GLN A 38 10.57 15.14 -5.83
N ILE A 39 9.52 14.50 -6.35
CA ILE A 39 8.44 13.93 -5.54
C ILE A 39 8.79 12.50 -5.18
N ASN A 40 8.64 12.17 -3.90
CA ASN A 40 8.84 10.82 -3.39
C ASN A 40 7.67 9.90 -3.80
N ILE A 41 7.68 9.44 -5.06
CA ILE A 41 6.61 8.61 -5.62
C ILE A 41 6.46 7.27 -4.90
N ASN A 42 7.55 6.73 -4.35
CA ASN A 42 7.54 5.50 -3.57
C ASN A 42 6.70 5.66 -2.31
N LEU A 43 6.91 6.75 -1.56
CA LEU A 43 6.15 7.03 -0.34
C LEU A 43 4.65 7.22 -0.64
N TRP A 44 4.32 8.06 -1.64
CA TRP A 44 2.93 8.33 -2.00
C TRP A 44 2.20 7.08 -2.50
N SER A 45 2.86 6.29 -3.37
CA SER A 45 2.30 5.04 -3.87
C SER A 45 2.15 4.01 -2.74
N GLY A 46 3.13 3.91 -1.85
CA GLY A 46 3.09 3.02 -0.69
C GLY A 46 1.92 3.34 0.24
N ILE A 47 1.72 4.62 0.57
CA ILE A 47 0.59 5.08 1.38
C ILE A 47 -0.74 4.73 0.70
N LEU A 48 -0.87 4.97 -0.60
CA LEU A 48 -2.08 4.64 -1.36
C LEU A 48 -2.38 3.14 -1.32
N MET A 49 -1.36 2.29 -1.48
CA MET A 49 -1.49 0.84 -1.38
C MET A 49 -1.92 0.40 0.03
N LEU A 50 -1.43 1.04 1.09
CA LEU A 50 -1.84 0.77 2.47
C LEU A 50 -3.31 1.12 2.72
N VAL A 51 -3.75 2.30 2.27
CA VAL A 51 -5.15 2.73 2.38
C VAL A 51 -6.07 1.77 1.63
N PHE A 52 -5.70 1.42 0.39
CA PHE A 52 -6.49 0.53 -0.46
C PHE A 52 -6.54 -0.91 0.09
N GLY A 53 -5.38 -1.49 0.42
CA GLY A 53 -5.29 -2.83 1.00
C GLY A 53 -6.01 -2.93 2.35
N GLY A 54 -5.86 -1.91 3.20
CA GLY A 54 -6.58 -1.78 4.46
C GLY A 54 -8.10 -1.75 4.26
N ALA A 55 -8.59 -0.94 3.32
CA ALA A 55 -10.01 -0.88 2.98
C ALA A 55 -10.55 -2.24 2.50
N MET A 56 -9.80 -2.94 1.62
CA MET A 56 -10.18 -4.28 1.14
C MET A 56 -10.28 -5.31 2.27
N VAL A 57 -9.30 -5.34 3.16
CA VAL A 57 -9.30 -6.25 4.32
C VAL A 57 -10.47 -5.92 5.26
N LEU A 58 -10.72 -4.64 5.53
CA LEU A 58 -11.85 -4.19 6.36
C LEU A 58 -13.20 -4.63 5.77
N PHE A 59 -13.41 -4.46 4.47
CA PHE A 59 -14.63 -4.89 3.81
C PHE A 59 -14.79 -6.42 3.79
N SER A 60 -13.71 -7.18 3.65
CA SER A 60 -13.75 -8.64 3.77
C SER A 60 -14.17 -9.09 5.18
N ARG A 61 -13.65 -8.45 6.24
CA ARG A 61 -14.02 -8.76 7.62
C ARG A 61 -15.49 -8.45 7.94
N ARG A 62 -16.02 -7.34 7.39
CA ARG A 62 -17.44 -7.00 7.53
C ARG A 62 -18.35 -8.03 6.84
N SER A 63 -17.95 -8.53 5.66
CA SER A 63 -18.73 -9.55 4.94
C SER A 63 -18.83 -10.88 5.69
N LYS A 64 -17.86 -11.22 6.56
CA LYS A 64 -17.90 -12.42 7.41
C LYS A 64 -18.73 -12.26 8.67
N LYS A 65 -18.93 -11.03 9.16
CA LYS A 65 -19.74 -10.75 10.37
C LYS A 65 -21.25 -10.69 10.13
N VAL A 66 -21.69 -10.66 8.87
CA VAL A 66 -23.12 -10.58 8.48
C VAL A 66 -23.74 -11.98 8.28
N LYS A 67 -23.03 -13.06 8.65
CA LYS A 67 -23.52 -14.43 8.54
C LYS A 67 -23.71 -15.06 9.92
#